data_AF-A0A3D6EWG2-F1
#
_entry.id   AF-A0A3D6EWG2-F1
#
_cell.length_a   1.000
_cell.length_b   1.000
_cell.length_c   1.000
_cell.angle_alpha   90.00
_cell.angle_beta   90.00
_cell.angle_gamma   90.00
#
_symmetry.space_group_name_H-M   'P 1'
#
loop_
_entity.id
_entity.type
_entity.pdbx_description
1 polymer ?
#
loop_
_entity_poly.entity_id
_entity_poly.type
_entity_poly.pdbx_seq_one_letter_code
_entity_poly.pdbx_strand_id
1 'polypeptide(L)'
;RTPPKTQAALLESMQEYAVTIAGKQYELPRPFFVLATQNPIEQEGTYPLPEAQLDRFMFNIWLDYPSYQQEVDIVKNTTADDVKKVNKILTAEEIVTFQHLVRRVPVADNVVEYAVKLTQATRPGQGNKTATDYLEWGAGPRASQYLVLGAKCNALINGKYSPDIEDV
;
A
#
# COMPACT_ATOMS: atom_id res chain seq x y z
N ARG A 1 18.44 -9.01 10.49
CA ARG A 1 17.87 -10.29 11.00
C ARG A 1 16.53 -10.04 11.67
N THR A 2 15.42 -10.24 10.96
CA THR A 2 14.08 -10.18 11.57
C THR A 2 13.56 -11.61 11.72
N PRO A 3 13.47 -12.16 12.94
CA PRO A 3 12.96 -13.51 13.16
C PRO A 3 11.51 -13.65 12.65
N PRO A 4 11.06 -14.86 12.26
CA PRO A 4 9.67 -15.09 11.85
C PRO A 4 8.63 -14.63 12.87
N LYS A 5 8.95 -14.70 14.17
CA LYS A 5 8.08 -14.20 15.25
C LYS A 5 7.89 -12.68 15.20
N THR A 6 8.93 -11.93 14.82
CA THR A 6 8.86 -10.48 14.68
C THR A 6 8.10 -10.08 13.42
N GLN A 7 8.22 -10.85 12.33
CA GLN A 7 7.38 -10.69 11.14
C GLN A 7 5.89 -10.96 11.47
N ALA A 8 5.60 -12.03 12.23
CA ALA A 8 4.23 -12.33 12.66
C ALA A 8 3.62 -11.20 13.50
N ALA A 9 4.37 -10.62 14.45
CA ALA A 9 3.92 -9.50 15.26
C ALA A 9 3.65 -8.22 14.42
N LEU A 10 4.44 -7.98 13.37
CA LEU A 10 4.17 -6.89 12.42
C LEU A 10 2.85 -7.12 11.69
N LEU A 11 2.57 -8.36 11.26
CA LEU A 11 1.33 -8.68 10.55
C LEU A 11 0.09 -8.62 11.46
N GLU A 12 0.23 -9.02 12.72
CA GLU A 12 -0.79 -8.80 13.77
C GLU A 12 -1.09 -7.30 13.89
N SER A 13 -0.04 -6.47 13.97
CA SER A 13 -0.17 -5.02 14.03
C SER A 13 -0.90 -4.44 12.80
N MET A 14 -0.59 -4.96 11.61
CA MET A 14 -1.20 -4.52 10.34
C MET A 14 -2.68 -4.88 10.22
N GLN A 15 -3.07 -6.07 10.69
CA GLN A 15 -4.42 -6.60 10.48
C GLN A 15 -5.36 -6.25 11.63
N GLU A 16 -4.87 -6.37 12.87
CA GLU A 16 -5.67 -6.25 14.10
C GLU A 16 -5.48 -4.89 14.78
N TYR A 17 -4.52 -4.07 14.34
CA TYR A 17 -4.18 -2.79 14.97
C TYR A 17 -3.85 -2.94 16.47
N ALA A 18 -3.28 -4.09 16.84
CA ALA A 18 -2.90 -4.41 18.20
C ALA A 18 -1.66 -5.32 18.22
N VAL A 19 -0.98 -5.36 19.37
CA VAL A 19 0.13 -6.28 19.62
C VAL A 19 -0.09 -7.03 20.93
N THR A 20 0.22 -8.33 20.94
CA THR A 20 0.12 -9.17 22.14
C THR A 20 1.49 -9.41 22.77
N ILE A 21 1.69 -8.96 24.01
CA ILE A 21 2.94 -9.17 24.77
C ILE A 21 2.60 -9.91 26.07
N ALA A 22 3.19 -11.10 26.24
CA ALA A 22 2.98 -11.95 27.42
C ALA A 22 1.49 -12.21 27.76
N GLY A 23 0.66 -12.41 26.73
CA GLY A 23 -0.79 -12.66 26.88
C GLY A 23 -1.63 -11.41 27.12
N LYS A 24 -1.03 -10.21 27.15
CA LYS A 24 -1.75 -8.94 27.23
C LYS A 24 -1.75 -8.25 25.87
N GLN A 25 -2.93 -7.88 25.42
CA GLN A 25 -3.14 -7.12 24.18
C GLN A 25 -2.98 -5.62 24.42
N TYR A 26 -2.32 -4.93 23.49
CA TYR A 26 -2.13 -3.49 23.48
C TYR A 26 -2.61 -2.94 22.13
N GLU A 27 -3.55 -1.99 22.16
CA GLU A 27 -4.04 -1.33 20.94
C GLU A 27 -3.02 -0.31 20.40
N LEU A 28 -2.93 -0.23 19.08
CA LEU A 28 -2.10 0.75 18.39
C LEU A 28 -2.87 2.05 18.15
N PRO A 29 -2.22 3.22 18.34
CA PRO A 29 -2.85 4.50 18.07
C PRO A 29 -3.19 4.64 16.58
N ARG A 30 -4.25 5.39 16.26
CA ARG A 30 -4.67 5.68 14.89
C ARG A 30 -4.36 7.13 14.50
N PRO A 31 -3.98 7.40 13.24
CA PRO A 31 -3.81 6.44 12.14
C PRO A 31 -2.55 5.59 12.32
N PHE A 32 -2.63 4.33 11.89
CA PHE A 32 -1.50 3.40 11.86
C PHE A 32 -1.18 3.05 10.40
N PHE A 33 0.08 3.17 10.01
CA PHE A 33 0.54 2.92 8.67
C PHE A 33 1.89 2.19 8.71
N VAL A 34 2.05 1.17 7.87
CA VAL A 34 3.28 0.40 7.76
C VAL A 34 3.93 0.67 6.41
N LEU A 35 5.17 1.14 6.45
CA LEU A 35 6.07 1.20 5.31
C LEU A 35 7.13 0.11 5.49
N ALA A 36 7.17 -0.85 4.55
CA ALA A 36 8.20 -1.88 4.52
C ALA A 36 9.13 -1.62 3.33
N THR A 37 10.44 -1.65 3.58
CA THR A 37 11.47 -1.53 2.55
C THR A 37 12.23 -2.84 2.43
N GLN A 38 12.52 -3.26 1.20
CA GLN A 38 13.36 -4.43 0.93
C GLN A 38 14.56 -3.98 0.10
N ASN A 39 15.78 -4.13 0.64
CA ASN A 39 17.01 -3.85 -0.11
C ASN A 39 17.31 -5.05 -1.02
N PRO A 40 17.35 -4.88 -2.36
CA PRO A 40 17.56 -6.00 -3.28
C PRO A 40 18.98 -6.59 -3.24
N ILE A 41 19.96 -5.83 -2.74
CA ILE A 41 21.40 -6.18 -2.81
C ILE A 41 21.85 -6.98 -1.58
N GLU A 42 21.27 -6.71 -0.40
CA GLU A 42 21.65 -7.37 0.87
C GLU A 42 20.62 -8.43 1.28
N GLN A 43 20.77 -9.65 0.76
CA GLN A 43 19.93 -10.79 1.15
C GLN A 43 20.50 -11.63 2.31
N GLU A 44 21.75 -11.37 2.74
CA GLU A 44 22.34 -12.10 3.86
C GLU A 44 21.60 -11.80 5.17
N GLY A 45 20.88 -12.81 5.67
CA GLY A 45 20.22 -12.75 6.97
C GLY A 45 18.82 -12.11 6.98
N THR A 46 18.18 -11.95 5.82
CA THR A 46 16.76 -11.57 5.68
C THR A 46 15.94 -12.73 5.12
N TYR A 47 14.84 -13.08 5.78
CA TYR A 47 13.87 -14.03 5.24
C TYR A 47 12.88 -13.25 4.38
N PRO A 48 12.74 -13.57 3.07
CA PRO A 48 11.74 -12.92 2.23
C PRO A 48 10.35 -13.15 2.83
N LEU A 49 9.49 -12.13 2.76
CA LEU A 49 8.10 -12.29 3.16
C LEU A 49 7.42 -13.24 2.15
N PRO A 50 6.73 -14.30 2.61
CA PRO A 50 5.89 -15.11 1.75
C PRO A 50 4.87 -14.25 0.99
N GLU A 51 4.46 -14.69 -0.19
CA GLU A 51 3.51 -14.01 -1.07
C GLU A 51 2.19 -13.69 -0.35
N ALA A 52 1.72 -14.63 0.49
CA ALA A 52 0.54 -14.44 1.31
C ALA A 52 0.67 -13.30 2.34
N GLN A 53 1.89 -12.90 2.69
CA GLN A 53 2.18 -11.76 3.55
C GLN A 53 2.30 -10.46 2.75
N LEU A 54 2.97 -10.52 1.59
CA LEU A 54 3.06 -9.41 0.65
C LEU A 54 1.68 -8.94 0.17
N ASP A 55 0.73 -9.86 -0.03
CA ASP A 55 -0.65 -9.53 -0.44
C ASP A 55 -1.37 -8.58 0.55
N ARG A 56 -0.90 -8.45 1.80
CA ARG A 56 -1.47 -7.49 2.77
C ARG A 56 -1.09 -6.05 2.48
N PHE A 57 -0.02 -5.80 1.74
CA PHE A 57 0.40 -4.45 1.36
C PHE A 57 -0.40 -3.96 0.16
N MET A 58 -0.88 -2.72 0.23
CA MET A 58 -1.70 -2.12 -0.83
C MET A 58 -0.90 -1.79 -2.08
N PHE A 59 0.34 -1.34 -1.91
CA PHE A 59 1.23 -0.94 -3.00
C PHE A 59 2.59 -1.59 -2.85
N ASN A 60 3.18 -1.96 -3.99
CA ASN A 60 4.59 -2.27 -4.12
C ASN A 60 5.22 -1.20 -5.02
N ILE A 61 6.16 -0.42 -4.48
CA ILE A 61 6.78 0.71 -5.17
C ILE A 61 8.25 0.41 -5.43
N TRP A 62 8.63 0.43 -6.69
CA TRP A 62 10.03 0.34 -7.10
C TRP A 62 10.67 1.73 -6.99
N LEU A 63 11.79 1.81 -6.28
CA LEU A 63 12.55 3.03 -6.09
C LEU A 63 13.86 2.92 -6.86
N ASP A 64 14.02 3.79 -7.85
CA ASP A 64 15.27 3.98 -8.59
C ASP A 64 16.01 5.23 -8.09
N TYR A 65 17.25 5.38 -8.53
CA TYR A 65 18.02 6.60 -8.27
C TYR A 65 17.33 7.82 -8.89
N PRO A 66 17.41 9.00 -8.23
CA PRO A 66 16.94 10.24 -8.83
C PRO A 66 17.71 10.54 -10.12
N SER A 67 17.10 11.32 -11.01
CA SER A 67 17.84 11.90 -12.14
C SER A 67 18.99 12.79 -11.62
N TYR A 68 20.03 12.98 -12.43
CA TYR A 68 21.16 13.84 -12.09
C TYR A 68 20.73 15.22 -11.56
N GLN A 69 19.73 15.84 -12.19
CA GLN A 69 19.25 17.16 -11.76
C GLN A 69 18.54 17.10 -10.39
N GLN A 70 17.71 16.09 -10.16
CA GLN A 70 17.06 15.88 -8.86
C GLN A 70 18.10 15.59 -7.78
N GLU A 71 19.15 14.82 -8.08
CA GLU A 71 20.24 14.54 -7.15
C GLU A 71 21.02 15.80 -6.79
N VAL A 72 21.37 16.63 -7.78
CA VAL A 72 21.99 17.94 -7.55
C VAL A 72 21.13 18.82 -6.63
N ASP A 73 19.81 18.84 -6.85
CA ASP A 73 18.89 19.63 -6.04
C ASP A 73 18.76 19.08 -4.61
N ILE A 74 18.74 17.75 -4.43
CA ILE A 74 18.76 17.10 -3.12
C ILE A 74 20.04 17.48 -2.36
N VAL A 75 21.20 17.38 -3.00
CA VAL A 75 22.49 17.70 -2.39
C VAL A 75 22.51 19.17 -1.97
N LYS A 76 22.08 20.10 -2.83
CA LYS A 76 22.03 21.54 -2.50
C LYS A 76 21.10 21.84 -1.33
N ASN A 77 19.94 21.18 -1.26
CA ASN A 77 18.95 21.43 -0.22
C ASN A 77 19.28 20.78 1.13
N THR A 78 20.03 19.68 1.15
CA THR A 78 20.35 18.93 2.38
C THR A 78 21.71 19.28 2.98
N THR A 79 22.60 19.94 2.23
CA THR A 79 23.93 20.37 2.69
C THR A 79 23.99 21.83 3.14
N ALA A 80 22.86 22.54 3.11
CA ALA A 80 22.73 23.88 3.67
C ALA A 80 22.32 23.82 5.15
N ASP A 81 22.73 24.81 5.94
CA ASP A 81 22.39 24.94 7.37
C ASP A 81 20.95 25.48 7.61
N ASP A 82 20.12 25.50 6.55
CA ASP A 82 18.75 26.01 6.60
C ASP A 82 17.76 24.90 6.95
N VAL A 83 17.31 24.88 8.20
CA VAL A 83 16.28 23.95 8.66
C VAL A 83 14.90 24.48 8.26
N LYS A 84 14.32 23.91 7.21
CA LYS A 84 12.96 24.25 6.79
C LYS A 84 11.95 23.89 7.87
N LYS A 85 11.21 24.88 8.36
CA LYS A 85 10.08 24.65 9.27
C LYS A 85 8.88 24.12 8.48
N VAL A 86 8.45 22.92 8.82
CA VAL A 86 7.23 22.31 8.27
C VAL A 86 6.04 22.74 9.12
N ASN A 87 5.00 23.26 8.48
CA ASN A 87 3.74 23.60 9.15
C ASN A 87 2.83 22.38 9.16
N LYS A 88 2.21 22.10 10.31
CA LYS A 88 1.18 21.06 10.42
C LYS A 88 -0.08 21.54 9.69
N ILE A 89 -0.46 20.85 8.62
CA ILE A 89 -1.67 21.15 7.83
C ILE A 89 -2.84 20.25 8.25
N LEU A 90 -2.57 19.02 8.70
CA LEU A 90 -3.57 18.04 9.10
C LEU A 90 -3.28 17.43 10.48
N THR A 91 -4.33 17.07 11.22
CA THR A 91 -4.27 16.29 12.46
C THR A 91 -4.50 14.79 12.22
N ALA A 92 -4.18 13.97 13.23
CA ALA A 92 -4.43 12.53 13.19
C ALA A 92 -5.93 12.22 13.06
N GLU A 93 -6.78 12.98 13.77
CA GLU A 93 -8.23 12.83 13.76
C GLU A 93 -8.82 13.20 12.40
N GLU A 94 -8.28 14.23 11.74
CA GLU A 94 -8.67 14.62 10.38
C GLU A 94 -8.30 13.52 9.36
N ILE A 95 -7.11 12.93 9.47
CA ILE A 95 -6.70 11.80 8.62
C ILE A 95 -7.67 10.63 8.76
N VAL A 96 -8.02 10.25 10.00
CA VAL A 96 -8.99 9.18 10.26
C VAL A 96 -10.37 9.52 9.67
N THR A 97 -10.79 10.78 9.80
CA THR A 97 -12.04 11.27 9.20
C THR A 97 -12.04 11.10 7.68
N PHE A 98 -10.95 11.46 7.01
CA PHE A 98 -10.81 11.26 5.56
C PHE A 98 -10.76 9.79 5.15
N GLN A 99 -10.10 8.92 5.93
CA GLN A 99 -10.13 7.47 5.68
C GLN A 99 -11.56 6.91 5.71
N HIS A 100 -12.40 7.39 6.62
CA HIS A 100 -13.82 7.02 6.67
C HIS A 100 -14.62 7.62 5.50
N LEU A 101 -14.31 8.86 5.08
CA LEU A 101 -14.92 9.49 3.92
C LEU A 101 -14.67 8.69 2.64
N VAL A 102 -13.41 8.32 2.36
CA VAL A 102 -13.03 7.52 1.19
C VAL A 102 -13.88 6.23 1.10
N ARG A 103 -14.09 5.54 2.24
CA ARG A 103 -14.89 4.30 2.28
C ARG A 103 -16.37 4.53 1.94
N ARG A 104 -16.92 5.71 2.29
CA ARG A 104 -18.32 6.08 2.08
C ARG A 104 -18.62 6.58 0.67
N VAL A 105 -17.61 6.93 -0.11
CA VAL A 105 -17.81 7.35 -1.51
C VAL A 105 -18.52 6.24 -2.29
N PRO A 106 -19.64 6.53 -2.98
CA PRO A 106 -20.30 5.56 -3.82
C PRO A 106 -19.42 5.23 -5.03
N VAL A 107 -19.48 3.98 -5.47
CA VAL A 107 -18.82 3.50 -6.69
C VAL A 107 -19.87 2.80 -7.53
N ALA A 108 -19.88 3.10 -8.83
CA ALA A 108 -20.81 2.46 -9.75
C ALA A 108 -20.43 0.99 -9.98
N ASP A 109 -21.42 0.13 -10.18
CA ASP A 109 -21.21 -1.32 -10.30
C ASP A 109 -20.26 -1.67 -11.46
N ASN A 110 -20.32 -0.93 -12.57
CA ASN A 110 -19.43 -1.12 -13.71
C ASN A 110 -17.94 -0.88 -13.36
N VAL A 111 -17.63 0.03 -12.44
CA VAL A 111 -16.25 0.28 -11.96
C VAL A 111 -15.78 -0.87 -11.06
N VAL A 112 -16.66 -1.37 -10.19
CA VAL A 112 -16.37 -2.55 -9.35
C VAL A 112 -16.14 -3.78 -10.23
N GLU A 113 -17.03 -4.02 -11.19
CA GLU A 113 -16.90 -5.11 -12.17
C GLU A 113 -15.61 -4.99 -12.99
N TYR A 114 -15.21 -3.77 -13.36
CA TYR A 114 -13.96 -3.53 -14.07
C TYR A 114 -12.74 -3.94 -13.22
N ALA A 115 -12.67 -3.50 -11.96
CA ALA A 115 -11.59 -3.88 -11.04
C ALA A 115 -11.53 -5.40 -10.81
N VAL A 116 -12.69 -6.06 -10.71
CA VAL A 116 -12.77 -7.53 -10.59
C VAL A 116 -12.33 -8.22 -11.87
N LYS A 117 -12.76 -7.75 -13.06
CA LYS A 117 -12.32 -8.29 -14.36
C LYS A 117 -10.81 -8.17 -14.54
N LEU A 118 -10.24 -7.01 -14.19
CA LEU A 118 -8.79 -6.79 -14.26
C LEU A 118 -8.03 -7.79 -13.37
N THR A 119 -8.48 -7.95 -12.13
CA THR A 119 -7.91 -8.91 -11.18
C THR A 119 -8.03 -10.34 -11.71
N GLN A 120 -9.21 -10.72 -12.23
CA GLN A 120 -9.46 -12.06 -12.77
C GLN A 120 -8.62 -12.37 -14.02
N ALA A 121 -8.35 -11.36 -14.85
CA ALA A 121 -7.51 -11.51 -16.05
C ALA A 121 -6.07 -11.97 -15.73
N THR A 122 -5.60 -11.74 -14.50
CA THR A 122 -4.28 -12.20 -14.03
C THR A 122 -4.27 -13.64 -13.53
N ARG A 123 -5.42 -14.31 -13.39
CA ARG A 123 -5.50 -15.65 -12.80
C ARG A 123 -5.32 -16.75 -13.85
N PRO A 124 -4.34 -17.65 -13.71
CA PRO A 124 -4.16 -18.77 -14.62
C PRO A 124 -5.44 -19.60 -14.77
N GLY A 125 -5.78 -20.00 -16.00
CA GLY A 125 -6.96 -20.82 -16.31
C GLY A 125 -8.32 -20.09 -16.29
N GLN A 126 -8.40 -18.86 -15.78
CA GLN A 126 -9.60 -18.02 -15.84
C GLN A 126 -9.39 -16.72 -16.62
N GLY A 127 -8.15 -16.21 -16.61
CA GLY A 127 -7.74 -15.00 -17.28
C GLY A 127 -7.37 -15.23 -18.74
N ASN A 128 -6.42 -14.45 -19.23
CA ASN A 128 -5.97 -14.56 -20.62
C ASN A 128 -4.89 -15.66 -20.80
N LYS A 129 -4.59 -15.98 -22.06
CA LYS A 129 -3.57 -16.99 -22.41
C LYS A 129 -2.20 -16.63 -21.81
N THR A 130 -1.81 -15.36 -21.85
CA THR A 130 -0.55 -14.87 -21.28
C THR A 130 -0.45 -15.16 -19.78
N ALA A 131 -1.51 -14.88 -19.01
CA ALA A 131 -1.54 -15.20 -17.58
C ALA A 131 -1.42 -16.71 -17.34
N THR A 132 -2.07 -17.52 -18.18
CA THR A 132 -2.01 -18.99 -18.06
C THR A 132 -0.64 -19.56 -18.43
N ASP A 133 0.04 -18.96 -19.40
CA ASP A 133 1.36 -19.43 -19.86
C ASP A 133 2.50 -18.99 -18.94
N TYR A 134 2.39 -17.82 -18.29
CA TYR A 134 3.51 -17.17 -17.59
C TYR A 134 3.33 -17.00 -16.08
N LEU A 135 2.12 -17.14 -15.54
CA LEU A 135 1.87 -16.97 -14.11
C LEU A 135 1.52 -18.30 -13.46
N GLU A 136 2.08 -18.55 -12.29
CA GLU A 136 1.68 -19.67 -11.42
C GLU A 136 0.43 -19.32 -10.61
N TRP A 137 0.30 -18.05 -10.22
CA TRP A 137 -0.78 -17.53 -9.37
C TRP A 137 -1.16 -16.13 -9.85
N GLY A 138 -2.45 -15.80 -9.78
CA GLY A 138 -2.95 -14.46 -10.08
C GLY A 138 -3.27 -13.65 -8.83
N ALA A 139 -3.70 -12.41 -9.05
CA ALA A 139 -4.09 -11.51 -7.97
C ALA A 139 -5.32 -12.02 -7.18
N GLY A 140 -5.23 -11.94 -5.85
CA GLY A 140 -6.30 -12.35 -4.93
C GLY A 140 -7.47 -11.36 -4.88
N PRO A 141 -8.57 -11.69 -4.17
CA PRO A 141 -9.71 -10.79 -3.99
C PRO A 141 -9.37 -9.47 -3.28
N ARG A 142 -8.26 -9.43 -2.54
CA ARG A 142 -7.78 -8.21 -1.88
C ARG A 142 -7.30 -7.17 -2.90
N ALA A 143 -6.72 -7.61 -4.02
CA ALA A 143 -6.32 -6.70 -5.09
C ALA A 143 -7.49 -5.89 -5.64
N SER A 144 -8.65 -6.52 -5.90
CA SER A 144 -9.83 -5.79 -6.36
C SER A 144 -10.39 -4.84 -5.29
N GLN A 145 -10.32 -5.21 -4.01
CA GLN A 145 -10.70 -4.30 -2.91
C GLN A 145 -9.78 -3.06 -2.85
N TYR A 146 -8.47 -3.26 -2.99
CA TYR A 146 -7.49 -2.18 -2.99
C TYR A 146 -7.58 -1.32 -4.25
N LEU A 147 -7.84 -1.90 -5.42
CA LEU A 147 -8.12 -1.14 -6.65
C LEU A 147 -9.30 -0.19 -6.45
N VAL A 148 -10.42 -0.68 -5.91
CA VAL A 148 -11.61 0.15 -5.65
C VAL A 148 -11.34 1.22 -4.58
N LEU A 149 -10.65 0.90 -3.50
CA LEU A 149 -10.31 1.89 -2.46
C LEU A 149 -9.32 2.94 -2.98
N GLY A 150 -8.34 2.52 -3.78
CA GLY A 150 -7.38 3.39 -4.46
C GLY A 150 -8.08 4.33 -5.42
N ALA A 151 -8.96 3.82 -6.28
CA ALA A 151 -9.76 4.61 -7.21
C ALA A 151 -10.61 5.65 -6.50
N LYS A 152 -11.31 5.29 -5.41
CA LYS A 152 -12.07 6.25 -4.60
C LYS A 152 -11.18 7.36 -4.03
N CYS A 153 -9.99 7.02 -3.55
CA CYS A 153 -9.03 7.99 -3.02
C CYS A 153 -8.52 8.93 -4.13
N ASN A 154 -8.12 8.36 -5.27
CA ASN A 154 -7.64 9.09 -6.44
C ASN A 154 -8.68 10.08 -6.97
N ALA A 155 -9.93 9.62 -7.11
CA ALA A 155 -11.06 10.44 -7.52
C ALA A 155 -11.25 11.65 -6.59
N LEU A 156 -11.28 11.42 -5.27
CA LEU A 156 -11.45 12.49 -4.28
C LEU A 156 -10.29 13.51 -4.29
N ILE A 157 -9.04 13.05 -4.42
CA ILE A 157 -7.87 13.92 -4.49
C ILE A 157 -7.93 14.80 -5.74
N ASN A 158 -8.47 14.27 -6.85
CA ASN A 158 -8.67 15.00 -8.10
C ASN A 158 -9.98 15.82 -8.13
N GLY A 159 -10.71 15.92 -7.01
CA GLY A 159 -11.94 16.71 -6.90
C GLY A 159 -13.19 16.06 -7.51
N LYS A 160 -13.13 14.78 -7.89
CA LYS A 160 -14.30 14.00 -8.31
C LYS A 160 -15.09 13.52 -7.09
N TYR A 161 -16.41 13.41 -7.24
CA TYR A 161 -17.31 12.92 -6.17
C TYR A 161 -17.50 11.39 -6.15
N SER A 162 -17.13 10.71 -7.23
CA SER A 162 -17.22 9.25 -7.39
C SER A 162 -16.16 8.82 -8.42
N PRO A 163 -15.53 7.64 -8.25
CA PRO A 163 -14.53 7.16 -9.19
C PRO A 163 -15.16 6.64 -10.48
N ASP A 164 -14.42 6.76 -11.57
CA ASP A 164 -14.68 6.11 -12.85
C ASP A 164 -13.63 5.02 -13.14
N ILE A 165 -13.68 4.44 -14.33
CA ILE A 165 -12.77 3.36 -14.75
C ILE A 165 -11.32 3.88 -14.90
N GLU A 166 -11.11 5.16 -15.18
CA GLU A 166 -9.76 5.74 -15.34
C GLU A 166 -9.04 5.90 -14.00
N ASP A 167 -9.80 5.94 -12.90
CA ASP A 167 -9.23 6.01 -11.55
C ASP A 167 -8.73 4.65 -11.03
N VAL A 168 -9.10 3.53 -11.68
CA VAL A 168 -8.74 2.14 -11.33
C VAL A 168 -7.42 1.73 -11.97
#